data_AF-A0A4P8D2R9-F1
#
_entry.id   AF-A0A4P8D2R9-F1
#
_cell.length_a   1.000
_cell.length_b   1.000
_cell.length_c   1.000
_cell.angle_alpha   90.00
_cell.angle_beta   90.00
_cell.angle_gamma   90.00
#
_symmetry.space_group_name_H-M   'P 1'
#
loop_
_entity.id
_entity.type
_entity.pdbx_description
1 polymer ?
#
loop_
_entity_poly.entity_id
_entity_poly.type
_entity_poly.pdbx_seq_one_letter_code
_entity_poly.pdbx_strand_id
1 'polypeptide(L)'
;MRNLYTCTIEIKPFCIFLQQQKDFINNLNISHFTFTKHLNKGTYYLGKYLFTRKPELTAKIKDISILDLALQLEKDRIKFNKNKPLNSLSRSVLLIDANNNTKLFFSLGKCIKYLRKKGLSATQTLVKYINTGKVYHGYIYKYV
;
A
#
# COMPACT_ATOMS: atom_id res chain seq x y z
N MET A 1 14.65 -3.97 -15.70
CA MET A 1 14.12 -5.29 -15.32
C MET A 1 12.69 -5.10 -14.82
N ARG A 2 11.70 -5.77 -15.41
CA ARG A 2 10.31 -5.75 -14.93
C ARG A 2 10.22 -6.68 -13.72
N ASN A 3 9.69 -6.19 -12.60
CA ASN A 3 9.39 -7.02 -11.44
C ASN A 3 8.14 -7.86 -11.75
N LEU A 4 8.27 -9.18 -11.85
CA LEU A 4 7.19 -10.10 -12.21
C LEU A 4 6.53 -10.63 -10.93
N TYR A 5 5.22 -10.41 -10.75
CA TYR A 5 4.44 -10.91 -9.61
C TYR A 5 3.39 -11.90 -10.10
N THR A 6 3.35 -13.12 -9.54
CA THR A 6 2.47 -14.22 -10.00
C THR A 6 1.45 -14.63 -8.94
N CYS A 7 0.16 -14.72 -9.29
CA CYS A 7 -1.01 -15.03 -8.46
C CYS A 7 -1.92 -16.13 -9.07
N THR A 8 -2.37 -17.09 -8.28
CA THR A 8 -3.45 -18.06 -8.61
C THR A 8 -4.82 -17.56 -8.16
N ILE A 9 -5.85 -17.76 -8.99
CA ILE A 9 -7.26 -17.66 -8.60
C ILE A 9 -7.96 -18.90 -9.14
N GLU A 10 -8.18 -19.91 -8.32
CA GLU A 10 -9.34 -20.76 -8.60
C GLU A 10 -10.01 -21.32 -7.36
N ILE A 11 -9.28 -21.84 -6.37
CA ILE A 11 -9.89 -22.27 -5.08
C ILE A 11 -8.96 -21.97 -3.90
N LYS A 12 -7.84 -21.27 -4.14
CA LYS A 12 -6.82 -20.93 -3.15
C LYS A 12 -6.32 -19.49 -3.29
N PRO A 13 -5.78 -18.90 -2.21
CA PRO A 13 -5.60 -17.45 -2.06
C PRO A 13 -4.41 -16.87 -2.87
N PHE A 14 -4.46 -15.57 -3.19
CA PHE A 14 -3.48 -14.77 -3.97
C PHE A 14 -2.01 -15.08 -3.59
N CYS A 15 -1.30 -15.82 -4.44
CA CYS A 15 0.15 -15.99 -4.29
C CYS A 15 0.91 -14.71 -4.68
N ILE A 16 1.99 -14.43 -3.97
CA ILE A 16 2.89 -13.31 -4.21
C ILE A 16 4.32 -13.84 -4.16
N PHE A 17 5.01 -13.79 -5.31
CA PHE A 17 6.41 -14.17 -5.48
C PHE A 17 7.37 -12.97 -5.26
N LEU A 18 8.53 -13.22 -4.66
CA LEU A 18 9.41 -12.19 -4.08
C LEU A 18 10.82 -12.21 -4.69
N GLN A 19 11.16 -11.25 -5.56
CA GLN A 19 12.53 -11.04 -6.01
C GLN A 19 13.34 -10.10 -5.10
N GLN A 20 12.71 -9.09 -4.47
CA GLN A 20 13.38 -8.17 -3.53
C GLN A 20 12.43 -7.79 -2.37
N GLN A 21 12.78 -8.18 -1.14
CA GLN A 21 11.93 -7.95 0.06
C GLN A 21 11.73 -6.45 0.39
N LYS A 22 12.72 -5.59 0.08
CA LYS A 22 12.71 -4.16 0.45
C LYS A 22 11.59 -3.37 -0.25
N ASP A 23 11.26 -3.70 -1.49
CA ASP A 23 10.26 -2.97 -2.26
C ASP A 23 8.84 -3.24 -1.76
N PHE A 24 8.56 -4.45 -1.26
CA PHE A 24 7.24 -4.84 -0.77
C PHE A 24 6.84 -4.14 0.53
N ILE A 25 7.76 -4.05 1.48
CA ILE A 25 7.50 -3.40 2.78
C ILE A 25 7.24 -1.90 2.58
N ASN A 26 8.00 -1.27 1.68
CA ASN A 26 7.85 0.15 1.38
C ASN A 26 6.59 0.43 0.55
N ASN A 27 6.31 -0.39 -0.46
CA ASN A 27 5.27 -0.09 -1.45
C ASN A 27 3.90 -0.68 -1.09
N LEU A 28 3.81 -1.86 -0.45
CA LEU A 28 2.52 -2.49 -0.14
C LEU A 28 1.99 -2.19 1.25
N ASN A 29 2.73 -1.40 2.05
CA ASN A 29 2.32 -1.00 3.40
C ASN A 29 2.06 -2.20 4.34
N ILE A 30 2.79 -3.30 4.15
CA ILE A 30 2.78 -4.47 5.04
C ILE A 30 3.98 -4.36 5.97
N SER A 31 3.77 -4.48 7.29
CA SER A 31 4.88 -4.45 8.24
C SER A 31 5.80 -5.65 8.03
N HIS A 32 7.10 -5.47 8.26
CA HIS A 32 8.07 -6.57 8.19
C HIS A 32 7.65 -7.76 9.08
N PHE A 33 7.16 -7.48 10.29
CA PHE A 33 6.67 -8.51 11.21
C PHE A 33 5.50 -9.31 10.63
N THR A 34 4.48 -8.63 10.10
CA THR A 34 3.31 -9.28 9.48
C THR A 34 3.73 -10.12 8.28
N PHE A 35 4.56 -9.55 7.40
CA PHE A 35 5.06 -10.23 6.22
C PHE A 35 5.83 -11.51 6.59
N THR A 36 6.82 -11.39 7.47
CA THR A 36 7.65 -12.52 7.91
C THR A 36 6.85 -13.60 8.62
N LYS A 37 5.87 -13.22 9.46
CA LYS A 37 4.93 -14.16 10.10
C LYS A 37 4.20 -15.01 9.07
N HIS A 38 3.58 -14.38 8.07
CA HIS A 38 2.77 -15.08 7.07
C HIS A 38 3.62 -15.88 6.09
N LEU A 39 4.78 -15.35 5.69
CA LEU A 39 5.76 -16.03 4.84
C LEU A 39 6.30 -17.30 5.50
N ASN A 40 6.77 -17.21 6.75
CA ASN A 40 7.40 -18.36 7.42
C ASN A 40 6.38 -19.43 7.84
N LYS A 41 5.18 -19.01 8.25
CA LYS A 41 4.12 -19.95 8.67
C LYS A 41 3.31 -20.50 7.49
N GLY A 42 3.52 -20.01 6.27
CA GLY A 42 2.69 -20.38 5.10
C GLY A 42 1.21 -20.05 5.30
N THR A 43 0.91 -18.99 6.06
CA THR A 43 -0.48 -18.59 6.40
C THR A 43 -0.91 -17.40 5.56
N TYR A 44 -2.23 -17.26 5.38
CA TYR A 44 -2.78 -16.21 4.53
C TYR A 44 -2.94 -14.88 5.26
N TYR A 45 -2.36 -13.82 4.70
CA TYR A 45 -2.62 -12.45 5.09
C TYR A 45 -4.00 -12.01 4.59
N LEU A 46 -4.79 -11.37 5.46
CA LEU A 46 -6.20 -11.00 5.21
C LEU A 46 -7.09 -12.19 4.77
N GLY A 47 -6.69 -13.43 5.10
CA GLY A 47 -7.37 -14.64 4.63
C GLY A 47 -7.29 -14.86 3.12
N LYS A 48 -6.55 -14.01 2.39
CA LYS A 48 -6.55 -13.97 0.92
C LYS A 48 -5.16 -14.01 0.29
N TYR A 49 -4.09 -13.60 0.95
CA TYR A 49 -2.78 -13.42 0.32
C TYR A 49 -1.73 -14.37 0.91
N LEU A 50 -1.11 -15.20 0.07
CA LEU A 50 0.00 -16.09 0.41
C LEU A 50 1.32 -15.51 -0.08
N PHE A 51 2.25 -15.29 0.85
CA PHE A 51 3.60 -14.87 0.49
C PHE A 51 4.47 -16.11 0.24
N THR A 52 5.21 -16.14 -0.87
CA THR A 52 6.08 -17.26 -1.25
C THR A 52 7.43 -16.77 -1.80
N ARG A 53 8.49 -17.54 -1.49
CA ARG A 53 9.84 -17.34 -2.06
C ARG A 53 10.06 -18.07 -3.38
N LYS A 54 9.10 -18.92 -3.79
CA LYS A 54 9.15 -19.68 -5.04
C LYS A 54 8.05 -19.17 -5.98
N PRO A 55 8.33 -19.02 -7.28
CA PRO A 55 7.31 -18.58 -8.23
C PRO A 55 6.25 -19.68 -8.33
N GLU A 56 4.98 -19.28 -8.36
CA GLU A 56 3.87 -20.21 -8.56
C GLU A 56 3.59 -20.29 -10.06
N LEU A 57 4.01 -21.39 -10.69
CA LEU A 57 3.90 -21.54 -12.14
C LEU A 57 2.44 -21.67 -12.60
N THR A 58 1.57 -22.16 -11.70
CA THR A 58 0.14 -22.36 -11.94
C THR A 58 -0.71 -21.10 -11.73
N ALA A 59 -0.09 -19.96 -11.40
CA ALA A 59 -0.74 -18.66 -11.25
C ALA A 59 -1.58 -18.26 -12.48
N LYS A 60 -2.88 -18.01 -12.27
CA LYS A 60 -3.80 -17.47 -13.29
C LYS A 60 -3.51 -16.01 -13.68
N ILE A 61 -3.18 -15.18 -12.71
CA ILE A 61 -2.82 -13.77 -12.91
C ILE A 61 -1.31 -13.67 -12.76
N LYS A 62 -0.63 -13.31 -13.83
CA LYS A 62 0.80 -12.98 -13.81
C LYS A 62 0.94 -11.49 -14.10
N ASP A 63 2.04 -10.92 -13.65
CA ASP A 63 2.48 -9.57 -14.00
C ASP A 63 1.56 -8.42 -13.52
N ILE A 64 0.89 -8.60 -12.38
CA ILE A 64 0.17 -7.50 -11.73
C ILE A 64 1.15 -6.38 -11.38
N SER A 65 0.81 -5.13 -11.70
CA SER A 65 1.67 -4.01 -11.32
C SER A 65 1.70 -3.85 -9.80
N ILE A 66 2.81 -3.33 -9.26
CA ILE A 66 2.92 -3.10 -7.81
C ILE A 66 1.88 -2.09 -7.32
N LEU A 67 1.47 -1.15 -8.18
CA LEU A 67 0.44 -0.16 -7.87
C LEU A 67 -0.93 -0.83 -7.76
N ASP A 68 -1.30 -1.66 -8.73
CA ASP A 68 -2.59 -2.36 -8.74
C ASP A 68 -2.71 -3.32 -7.54
N LEU A 69 -1.63 -4.05 -7.25
CA LEU A 69 -1.57 -4.93 -6.09
C LEU A 69 -1.73 -4.14 -4.78
N ALA A 70 -1.09 -2.97 -4.67
CA ALA A 70 -1.19 -2.14 -3.48
C ALA A 70 -2.60 -1.55 -3.31
N LEU A 71 -3.23 -1.10 -4.40
CA LEU A 71 -4.61 -0.62 -4.39
C LEU A 71 -5.59 -1.74 -4.00
N GLN A 72 -5.39 -2.95 -4.51
CA GLN A 72 -6.21 -4.11 -4.16
C GLN A 72 -6.06 -4.49 -2.67
N LEU A 73 -4.84 -4.52 -2.16
CA LEU A 73 -4.56 -4.78 -0.75
C LEU A 73 -5.22 -3.75 0.16
N GLU A 74 -5.21 -2.47 -0.21
CA GLU A 74 -5.84 -1.42 0.59
C GLU A 74 -7.36 -1.60 0.67
N LYS A 75 -8.01 -1.89 -0.46
CA LYS A 75 -9.46 -2.20 -0.49
C LYS A 75 -9.79 -3.41 0.39
N ASP A 76 -8.99 -4.47 0.30
CA ASP A 76 -9.21 -5.68 1.10
C ASP A 76 -8.95 -5.45 2.59
N ARG A 77 -7.99 -4.59 2.96
CA ARG A 77 -7.78 -4.19 4.36
C ARG A 77 -8.97 -3.44 4.92
N ILE A 78 -9.55 -2.52 4.17
CA ILE A 78 -10.75 -1.78 4.60
C ILE A 78 -11.90 -2.76 4.85
N LYS A 79 -12.09 -3.73 3.95
CA LYS A 79 -13.12 -4.77 4.10
C LYS A 79 -12.85 -5.69 5.30
N PHE A 80 -11.61 -6.15 5.46
CA PHE A 80 -11.22 -7.08 6.54
C PHE A 80 -11.23 -6.41 7.91
N ASN A 81 -10.81 -5.14 8.00
CA ASN A 81 -10.73 -4.36 9.23
C ASN A 81 -11.99 -3.52 9.49
N LYS A 82 -13.15 -3.85 8.91
CA LYS A 82 -14.38 -3.03 8.99
C LYS A 82 -14.76 -2.64 10.42
N ASN A 83 -14.43 -3.49 11.40
CA ASN A 83 -14.74 -3.28 12.82
C ASN A 83 -13.56 -2.70 13.63
N LYS A 84 -12.43 -2.39 13.01
CA LYS A 84 -11.24 -1.85 13.69
C LYS A 84 -11.16 -0.33 13.46
N PRO A 85 -10.99 0.49 14.51
CA PRO A 85 -10.77 1.92 14.33
C PRO A 85 -9.46 2.14 13.56
N LEU A 86 -9.57 2.72 12.37
CA LEU A 86 -8.43 3.10 11.54
C LEU A 86 -7.85 4.41 12.07
N ASN A 87 -6.59 4.38 12.52
CA ASN A 87 -5.84 5.58 12.82
C ASN A 87 -5.74 6.45 11.54
N SER A 88 -6.02 7.76 11.67
CA SER A 88 -5.92 8.74 10.57
C SER A 88 -4.55 8.71 9.89
N LEU A 89 -3.48 8.40 10.62
CA LEU A 89 -2.12 8.29 10.08
C LEU A 89 -1.92 7.10 9.13
N SER A 90 -2.79 6.09 9.21
CA SER A 90 -2.72 4.87 8.40
C SER A 90 -3.57 4.93 7.13
N ARG A 91 -4.36 5.99 6.92
CA ARG A 91 -5.19 6.14 5.73
C ARG A 91 -4.35 6.53 4.52
N SER A 92 -4.65 5.94 3.37
CA SER A 92 -4.03 6.30 2.10
C SER A 92 -4.40 7.72 1.68
N VAL A 93 -3.42 8.46 1.12
CA VAL A 93 -3.55 9.86 0.72
C VAL A 93 -3.01 10.03 -0.69
N LEU A 94 -3.80 10.66 -1.55
CA LEU A 94 -3.38 11.13 -2.86
C LEU A 94 -2.91 12.58 -2.72
N LEU A 95 -1.68 12.85 -3.15
CA LEU A 95 -1.12 14.18 -3.28
C LEU A 95 -1.23 14.59 -4.75
N ILE A 96 -1.78 15.78 -5.01
CA ILE A 96 -2.00 16.34 -6.34
C ILE A 96 -1.24 17.67 -6.41
N ASP A 97 -0.38 17.86 -7.39
CA ASP A 97 0.33 19.12 -7.62
C ASP A 97 -0.47 20.10 -8.50
N ALA A 98 0.05 21.31 -8.66
CA ALA A 98 -0.58 22.36 -9.49
C ALA A 98 -0.70 21.98 -10.98
N ASN A 99 0.10 21.01 -11.46
CA ASN A 99 0.09 20.50 -12.82
C ASN A 99 -0.78 19.24 -12.96
N ASN A 100 -1.62 18.92 -11.95
CA ASN A 100 -2.42 17.71 -11.86
C ASN A 100 -1.63 16.39 -11.85
N ASN A 101 -0.32 16.41 -11.59
CA ASN A 101 0.39 15.16 -11.33
C ASN A 101 -0.01 14.61 -9.97
N THR A 102 -0.25 13.31 -9.93
CA THR A 102 -0.70 12.64 -8.71
C THR A 102 0.35 11.71 -8.15
N LYS A 103 0.44 11.66 -6.82
CA LYS A 103 1.31 10.74 -6.09
C LYS A 103 0.55 10.10 -4.94
N LEU A 104 0.41 8.78 -5.01
CA LEU A 104 -0.26 8.00 -3.98
C LEU A 104 0.70 7.66 -2.84
N PHE A 105 0.24 7.90 -1.61
CA PHE A 105 0.89 7.46 -0.39
C PHE A 105 -0.03 6.51 0.36
N PHE A 106 0.42 5.29 0.62
CA PHE A 106 -0.36 4.28 1.35
C PHE A 106 -0.53 4.56 2.86
N SER A 107 -0.06 5.73 3.33
CA SER A 107 -0.39 6.24 4.65
C SER A 107 -0.13 7.74 4.72
N LEU A 108 -0.95 8.46 5.47
CA LEU A 108 -0.71 9.87 5.79
C LEU A 108 0.67 10.07 6.45
N GLY A 109 1.10 9.13 7.31
CA GLY A 109 2.44 9.16 7.90
C GLY A 109 3.58 9.11 6.87
N LYS A 110 3.44 8.29 5.81
CA LYS A 110 4.40 8.24 4.70
C LYS A 110 4.39 9.55 3.90
N CYS A 111 3.20 10.13 3.66
CA CYS A 111 3.07 11.43 3.01
C CYS A 111 3.79 12.53 3.81
N ILE A 112 3.56 12.61 5.12
CA ILE A 112 4.24 13.57 6.01
C ILE A 112 5.76 13.38 5.97
N LYS A 113 6.25 12.14 6.03
CA LYS A 113 7.70 11.86 5.96
C LYS A 113 8.30 12.30 4.62
N TYR A 114 7.58 12.14 3.51
CA TYR A 114 8.00 12.62 2.20
C TYR A 114 8.10 14.15 2.15
N LEU A 115 7.08 14.86 2.65
CA LEU A 115 7.08 16.32 2.69
C LEU A 115 8.22 16.87 3.54
N ARG A 116 8.49 16.26 4.71
CA ARG A 116 9.63 16.63 5.57
C ARG A 116 10.98 16.45 4.89
N LYS A 117 11.16 15.36 4.12
CA LYS A 117 12.37 15.15 3.32
C LYS A 117 12.56 16.22 2.23
N LYS A 118 11.48 16.84 1.76
CA LYS A 118 11.51 18.00 0.85
C LYS A 118 11.74 19.34 1.56
N GLY A 119 11.94 19.35 2.88
CA GLY A 119 12.09 20.57 3.68
C GLY A 119 10.76 21.24 4.06
N LEU A 120 9.62 20.61 3.80
CA LEU A 120 8.30 21.17 4.15
C LEU A 120 7.89 20.78 5.57
N SER A 121 7.32 21.73 6.31
CA SER A 121 6.92 21.57 7.71
C SER A 121 5.61 20.79 7.89
N ALA A 122 5.56 19.54 7.41
CA ALA A 122 4.36 18.71 7.51
C ALA A 122 4.19 18.05 8.89
N THR A 123 3.01 18.19 9.48
CA THR A 123 2.62 17.55 10.75
C THR A 123 1.19 16.97 10.63
N GLN A 124 0.59 16.55 11.76
CA GLN A 124 -0.80 16.10 11.80
C GLN A 124 -1.80 17.18 11.32
N THR A 125 -1.38 18.45 11.25
CA THR A 125 -2.16 19.53 10.64
C THR A 125 -2.57 19.24 9.19
N LEU A 126 -1.86 18.36 8.48
CA LEU A 126 -2.22 17.93 7.12
C LEU A 126 -3.62 17.31 7.05
N VAL A 127 -4.11 16.70 8.13
CA VAL A 127 -5.51 16.19 8.23
C VAL A 127 -6.52 17.31 7.99
N LYS A 128 -6.27 18.51 8.53
CA LYS A 128 -7.17 19.67 8.35
C LYS A 128 -7.23 20.09 6.88
N TYR A 129 -6.09 20.10 6.19
CA TYR A 129 -6.04 20.47 4.77
C TYR A 129 -6.69 19.41 3.87
N ILE A 130 -6.54 18.12 4.20
CA ILE A 130 -7.27 17.04 3.51
C ILE A 130 -8.79 17.22 3.68
N ASN A 131 -9.25 17.47 4.91
CA ASN A 131 -10.69 17.61 5.18
C ASN A 131 -11.29 18.88 4.57
N THR A 132 -10.52 19.97 4.50
CA THR A 132 -10.99 21.25 3.94
C THR A 132 -10.78 21.37 2.44
N GLY A 133 -10.04 20.44 1.82
CA GLY A 133 -9.66 20.50 0.41
C GLY A 133 -8.75 21.68 0.05
N LYS A 134 -8.20 22.39 1.05
CA LYS A 134 -7.35 23.56 0.83
C LYS A 134 -5.96 23.17 0.38
N VAL A 135 -5.36 24.02 -0.45
CA VAL A 135 -3.98 23.88 -0.91
C VAL A 135 -3.03 24.05 0.29
N TYR A 136 -2.03 23.18 0.39
CA TYR A 136 -0.98 23.25 1.39
C TYR A 136 0.39 22.98 0.74
N HIS A 137 1.29 23.98 0.82
CA HIS A 137 2.58 24.00 0.11
C HIS A 137 2.47 23.74 -1.41
N GLY A 138 1.42 24.25 -2.06
CA GLY A 138 1.22 24.08 -3.51
C GLY A 138 0.62 22.72 -3.92
N TYR A 139 0.17 21.91 -2.96
CA TYR A 139 -0.47 20.62 -3.23
C TYR A 139 -1.88 20.54 -2.65
N ILE A 140 -2.74 19.77 -3.31
CA ILE A 140 -4.05 19.33 -2.80
C ILE A 140 -3.90 17.90 -2.32
N TYR A 141 -4.53 17.56 -1.19
CA TYR A 141 -4.46 16.24 -0.59
C TYR A 141 -5.87 15.66 -0.45
N LYS A 142 -6.04 14.38 -0.81
CA LYS A 142 -7.33 13.67 -0.70
C LYS A 142 -7.13 12.30 -0.07
N TYR A 143 -8.03 11.88 0.81
CA TYR A 143 -8.09 10.47 1.21
C TYR A 143 -8.56 9.63 0.02
N VAL A 144 -8.04 8.40 -0.04
CA VAL A 144 -8.42 7.37 -1.03
C VAL A 144 -9.25 6.29 -0.34
#